data_AF-A0A7L5Z188-F1
#
_entry.id   AF-A0A7L5Z188-F1
#
_cell.length_a   1.000
_cell.length_b   1.000
_cell.length_c   1.000
_cell.angle_alpha   90.00
_cell.angle_beta   90.00
_cell.angle_gamma   90.00
#
_symmetry.space_group_name_H-M   'P 1'
#
loop_
_entity.id
_entity.type
_entity.pdbx_description
1 polymer ?
#
loop_
_entity_poly.entity_id
_entity_poly.type
_entity_poly.pdbx_seq_one_letter_code
_entity_poly.pdbx_strand_id
1 'polypeptide(L)'
;MSSPRDDARSIKESPVGTGRPVVLEPMPPGLWMVIGGAVITALGPLFGFLVGSMIGTNDTDDRFQPIYIALFSGFVVGGLGVLLLLLGIRAMYKHRGGFDLDA
;
A
#
# COMPACT_ATOMS: atom_id res chain seq x y z
N MET A 1 57.18 -6.12 24.03
CA MET A 1 56.07 -6.00 25.01
C MET A 1 55.36 -4.70 24.74
N SER A 2 54.24 -4.73 24.01
CA SER A 2 53.39 -3.58 23.72
C SER A 2 52.58 -3.19 24.97
N SER A 3 52.43 -1.90 25.22
CA SER A 3 51.76 -1.33 26.39
C SER A 3 50.23 -1.39 26.22
N PRO A 4 49.45 -1.97 27.16
CA PRO A 4 47.97 -2.00 27.15
C PRO A 4 47.25 -0.64 27.29
N ARG A 5 47.95 0.47 27.00
CA ARG A 5 47.42 1.85 27.11
C ARG A 5 47.23 2.51 25.74
N ASP A 6 47.71 1.88 24.66
CA ASP A 6 47.59 2.41 23.30
C ASP A 6 46.26 2.03 22.62
N ASP A 7 45.62 1.00 23.14
CA ASP A 7 44.32 0.45 22.73
C ASP A 7 43.13 1.31 23.19
N ALA A 8 43.28 2.03 24.31
CA ALA A 8 42.25 2.96 24.81
C ALA A 8 42.15 4.26 23.98
N ARG A 9 43.20 4.62 23.21
CA ARG A 9 43.19 5.81 22.34
C ARG A 9 42.56 5.54 20.96
N SER A 10 42.29 4.27 20.63
CA SER A 10 41.72 3.87 19.34
C SER A 10 40.20 3.73 19.34
N ILE A 11 39.51 4.01 20.44
CA ILE A 11 38.11 4.41 20.37
C ILE A 11 38.13 5.86 19.91
N LYS A 12 38.27 6.06 18.59
CA LYS A 12 37.93 7.35 18.00
C LYS A 12 36.49 7.61 18.42
N GLU A 13 36.29 8.52 19.37
CA GLU A 13 35.06 9.29 19.44
C GLU A 13 34.82 9.75 18.00
N SER A 14 33.91 9.06 17.32
CA SER A 14 33.35 9.57 16.09
C SER A 14 32.70 10.87 16.55
N PRO A 15 33.21 12.05 16.13
CA PRO A 15 32.62 13.31 16.56
C PRO A 15 31.14 13.14 16.26
N VAL A 16 30.25 13.31 17.26
CA VAL A 16 28.80 13.03 17.15
C VAL A 16 28.38 13.42 15.75
N GLY A 17 28.30 12.40 14.89
CA GLY A 17 28.51 12.61 13.48
C GLY A 17 27.31 13.36 13.00
N THR A 18 27.50 14.62 12.58
CA THR A 18 26.47 15.35 11.86
C THR A 18 25.98 14.43 10.75
N GLY A 19 24.81 13.83 10.97
CA GLY A 19 24.27 12.80 10.10
C GLY A 19 24.12 13.38 8.70
N ARG A 20 24.21 12.52 7.68
CA ARG A 20 23.92 12.93 6.29
C ARG A 20 22.57 13.68 6.29
N PRO A 21 22.49 14.90 5.73
CA PRO A 21 21.23 15.64 5.70
C PRO A 21 20.18 14.80 4.97
N VAL A 22 19.10 14.42 5.68
CA VAL A 22 17.96 13.71 5.12
C VAL A 22 16.98 14.76 4.62
N VAL A 23 16.85 14.89 3.30
CA VAL A 23 15.79 15.70 2.69
C VAL A 23 14.56 14.83 2.57
N LEU A 24 13.49 15.18 3.28
CA LEU A 24 12.20 14.51 3.16
C LEU A 24 11.47 15.07 1.94
N GLU A 25 11.37 14.28 0.88
CA GLU A 25 10.51 14.61 -0.24
C GLU A 25 9.04 14.32 0.10
N PRO A 26 8.11 15.23 -0.22
CA PRO A 26 6.69 14.97 -0.06
C PRO A 26 6.27 13.74 -0.87
N MET A 27 5.45 12.88 -0.25
CA MET A 27 4.90 11.70 -0.93
C MET A 27 4.10 12.14 -2.17
N PRO A 28 4.32 11.54 -3.36
CA PRO A 28 3.69 11.99 -4.59
C PRO A 28 2.15 11.92 -4.51
N PRO A 29 1.44 12.97 -4.97
CA PRO A 29 -0.01 13.01 -4.97
C PRO A 29 -0.56 11.89 -5.87
N GLY A 30 -1.35 10.99 -5.29
CA GLY A 30 -1.91 9.81 -5.97
C GLY A 30 -1.40 8.48 -5.44
N LEU A 31 -0.27 8.42 -4.74
CA LEU A 31 0.25 7.16 -4.19
C LEU A 31 -0.74 6.50 -3.23
N TRP A 32 -1.37 7.28 -2.36
CA TRP A 32 -2.37 6.78 -1.42
C TRP A 32 -3.62 6.21 -2.09
N MET A 33 -4.02 6.79 -3.24
CA MET A 33 -5.12 6.26 -4.04
C MET A 33 -4.75 4.93 -4.69
N VAL A 34 -3.50 4.77 -5.14
CA VAL A 34 -3.00 3.49 -5.68
C VAL A 34 -2.97 2.42 -4.59
N ILE A 35 -2.37 2.71 -3.44
CA ILE A 35 -2.27 1.76 -2.32
C ILE A 35 -3.67 1.38 -1.83
N GLY A 36 -4.51 2.38 -1.52
CA GLY A 36 -5.87 2.15 -1.05
C GLY A 36 -6.72 1.41 -2.09
N GLY A 37 -6.64 1.81 -3.35
CA GLY A 37 -7.35 1.14 -4.45
C GLY A 37 -6.91 -0.31 -4.64
N ALA A 38 -5.60 -0.59 -4.58
CA ALA A 38 -5.07 -1.96 -4.66
C ALA A 38 -5.58 -2.83 -3.51
N VAL A 39 -5.54 -2.31 -2.28
CA VAL A 39 -6.02 -3.01 -1.09
C VAL A 39 -7.51 -3.30 -1.20
N ILE A 40 -8.33 -2.31 -1.57
CA ILE A 40 -9.79 -2.50 -1.74
C ILE A 40 -10.09 -3.49 -2.86
N THR A 41 -9.36 -3.43 -3.97
CA THR A 41 -9.53 -4.35 -5.10
C THR A 41 -9.28 -5.80 -4.69
N ALA A 42 -8.21 -6.05 -3.95
CA ALA A 42 -7.84 -7.39 -3.50
C ALA A 42 -8.76 -7.89 -2.38
N LEU A 43 -9.07 -7.02 -1.41
CA LEU A 43 -9.83 -7.40 -0.21
C LEU A 43 -11.34 -7.44 -0.44
N GLY A 44 -11.89 -6.65 -1.37
CA GLY A 44 -13.34 -6.58 -1.60
C GLY A 44 -13.98 -7.95 -1.88
N PRO A 45 -13.54 -8.68 -2.92
CA PRO A 45 -14.07 -10.01 -3.21
C PRO A 45 -13.80 -11.02 -2.07
N LEU A 46 -12.64 -10.94 -1.41
CA LEU A 46 -12.29 -11.83 -0.31
C LEU A 46 -13.23 -11.64 0.89
N PHE A 47 -13.51 -10.39 1.28
CA PHE A 47 -14.46 -10.06 2.33
C PHE A 47 -15.88 -10.43 1.94
N GLY A 48 -16.29 -10.18 0.69
CA GLY A 48 -17.60 -10.59 0.19
C GLY A 48 -17.82 -12.10 0.28
N PHE A 49 -16.82 -12.88 -0.14
CA PHE A 49 -16.83 -14.32 0.01
C PHE A 49 -16.89 -14.76 1.49
N LEU A 50 -16.03 -14.19 2.33
CA LEU A 50 -15.95 -14.53 3.75
C LEU A 50 -17.27 -14.25 4.47
N VAL A 51 -17.83 -13.06 4.31
CA VAL A 51 -19.13 -12.69 4.90
C VAL A 51 -20.25 -13.59 4.36
N GLY A 52 -20.25 -13.85 3.05
CA GLY A 52 -21.20 -14.77 2.42
C GLY A 52 -21.15 -16.18 3.02
N SER A 53 -19.95 -16.69 3.30
CA SER A 53 -19.76 -18.00 3.93
C SER A 53 -20.18 -18.03 5.41
N MET A 54 -19.98 -16.93 6.15
CA MET A 54 -20.37 -16.84 7.56
C MET A 54 -21.89 -16.80 7.76
N ILE A 55 -22.62 -16.20 6.82
CA ILE A 55 -24.09 -16.15 6.86
C ILE A 55 -24.70 -17.56 6.63
N GLY A 56 -23.99 -18.43 5.91
CA GLY A 56 -24.41 -19.80 5.64
C GLY A 56 -25.42 -19.91 4.49
N THR A 57 -25.70 -21.15 4.09
CA THR A 57 -26.72 -21.47 3.07
C THR A 57 -28.05 -21.67 3.78
N ASN A 58 -29.04 -20.85 3.46
CA ASN A 58 -30.41 -21.13 3.88
C ASN A 58 -30.90 -22.32 3.05
N ASP A 59 -31.47 -23.33 3.71
CA ASP A 59 -32.02 -24.57 3.11
C ASP A 59 -33.30 -24.32 2.27
N THR A 60 -33.56 -23.05 1.97
CA THR A 60 -34.68 -22.59 1.16
C THR A 60 -34.19 -22.46 -0.27
N ASP A 61 -34.98 -22.99 -1.20
CA ASP A 61 -34.78 -23.05 -2.65
C ASP A 61 -34.82 -21.65 -3.31
N ASP A 62 -34.23 -20.66 -2.64
CA ASP A 62 -34.17 -19.28 -3.03
C ASP A 62 -33.02 -19.09 -4.02
N ARG A 63 -33.37 -18.51 -5.17
CA ARG A 63 -32.43 -18.24 -6.28
C ARG A 63 -31.27 -17.31 -5.89
N PHE A 64 -31.34 -16.70 -4.71
CA PHE A 64 -30.35 -15.77 -4.19
C PHE A 64 -29.74 -16.29 -2.90
N GLN A 65 -28.83 -17.27 -3.01
CA GLN A 65 -28.07 -17.69 -1.85
C GLN A 65 -27.22 -16.52 -1.32
N PRO A 66 -27.13 -16.35 0.02
CA PRO A 66 -26.39 -15.24 0.64
C PRO A 66 -24.95 -15.08 0.15
N ILE A 67 -24.29 -16.21 -0.15
CA ILE A 67 -22.93 -16.24 -0.69
C ILE A 67 -22.80 -15.52 -2.02
N TYR A 68 -23.77 -15.64 -2.92
CA TYR A 68 -23.73 -14.98 -4.23
C TYR A 68 -23.92 -13.46 -4.09
N ILE A 69 -24.85 -13.02 -3.23
CA ILE A 69 -25.09 -11.60 -2.99
C ILE A 69 -23.87 -10.95 -2.34
N ALA A 70 -23.30 -11.59 -1.31
CA ALA A 70 -22.15 -11.07 -0.60
C ALA A 70 -20.88 -11.07 -1.46
N LEU A 71 -20.66 -12.10 -2.28
CA LEU A 71 -19.56 -12.12 -3.24
C LEU A 71 -19.73 -11.03 -4.30
N PHE A 72 -20.93 -10.87 -4.84
CA PHE A 72 -21.23 -9.85 -5.85
C PHE A 72 -21.01 -8.44 -5.28
N SER A 73 -21.49 -8.15 -4.08
CA SER A 73 -21.24 -6.86 -3.43
C SER A 73 -19.74 -6.64 -3.17
N GLY A 74 -19.01 -7.69 -2.79
CA GLY A 74 -17.55 -7.68 -2.68
C GLY A 74 -16.85 -7.31 -4.00
N PHE A 75 -17.31 -7.85 -5.13
CA PHE A 75 -16.81 -7.49 -6.46
C PHE A 75 -17.13 -6.04 -6.84
N VAL A 76 -18.32 -5.54 -6.52
CA VAL A 76 -18.69 -4.13 -6.76
C VAL A 76 -17.77 -3.20 -5.98
N VAL A 77 -17.53 -3.48 -4.70
CA VAL A 77 -16.60 -2.73 -3.85
C VAL A 77 -15.16 -2.85 -4.37
N GLY A 78 -14.73 -4.05 -4.76
CA GLY A 78 -13.42 -4.26 -5.38
C GLY A 78 -13.25 -3.48 -6.68
N GLY A 79 -14.30 -3.38 -7.49
CA GLY A 79 -14.32 -2.57 -8.71
C GLY A 79 -14.17 -1.07 -8.45
N LEU A 80 -14.75 -0.55 -7.35
CA LEU A 80 -14.49 0.82 -6.90
C LEU A 80 -13.01 1.01 -6.52
N GLY A 81 -12.39 -0.01 -5.92
CA GLY A 81 -10.95 -0.06 -5.67
C GLY A 81 -10.12 0.10 -6.96
N VAL A 82 -10.52 -0.57 -8.04
CA VAL A 82 -9.86 -0.46 -9.35
C VAL A 82 -9.97 0.97 -9.88
N LEU A 83 -11.13 1.61 -9.75
CA LEU A 83 -11.31 3.01 -10.17
C LEU A 83 -10.39 3.94 -9.38
N LEU A 84 -10.28 3.77 -8.07
CA LEU A 84 -9.36 4.56 -7.22
C LEU A 84 -7.90 4.33 -7.62
N LEU A 85 -7.52 3.08 -7.91
CA LEU A 85 -6.19 2.73 -8.36
C LEU A 85 -5.84 3.42 -9.69
N LEU A 86 -6.75 3.37 -10.66
CA LEU A 86 -6.58 4.02 -11.96
C LEU A 86 -6.51 5.55 -11.83
N LEU A 87 -7.33 6.15 -10.97
CA LEU A 87 -7.28 7.58 -10.67
C LEU A 87 -5.96 7.98 -10.00
N GLY A 88 -5.46 7.17 -9.07
CA GLY A 88 -4.16 7.37 -8.43
C GLY A 88 -3.01 7.31 -9.43
N ILE A 89 -3.01 6.30 -10.29
CA ILE A 89 -2.03 6.17 -11.39
C ILE A 89 -2.08 7.40 -12.31
N ARG A 90 -3.28 7.81 -12.73
CA ARG A 90 -3.46 9.00 -13.56
C ARG A 90 -2.97 10.28 -12.87
N ALA A 91 -3.23 10.45 -11.58
CA ALA A 91 -2.76 11.59 -10.81
C ALA A 91 -1.21 11.64 -10.76
N MET A 92 -0.56 10.49 -10.60
CA MET A 92 0.91 10.39 -10.64
C MET A 92 1.48 10.73 -12.01
N TYR A 93 0.87 10.26 -13.11
CA TYR A 93 1.29 10.63 -14.46
C TYR A 93 1.12 12.12 -14.74
N LYS A 94 0.03 12.74 -14.28
CA LYS A 94 -0.17 14.19 -14.42
C LYS A 94 0.88 14.99 -13.66
N HIS A 95 1.33 14.50 -12.50
CA HIS A 95 2.39 15.16 -11.73
C HIS A 95 3.79 14.96 -12.34
N ARG A 96 4.02 13.82 -13.01
CA ARG A 96 5.29 13.50 -13.70
C ARG A 96 5.38 14.04 -15.14
N GLY A 97 4.28 14.50 -15.75
CA GLY A 97 4.25 15.05 -17.11
C GLY A 97 5.00 16.37 -17.33
N GLY A 98 5.73 16.87 -16.32
CA GLY A 98 6.79 17.88 -16.48
C GLY A 98 8.17 17.27 -16.73
N PHE A 99 8.27 15.95 -17.00
CA PHE A 99 9.50 15.32 -17.44
C PHE A 99 9.70 15.65 -18.92
N ASP A 100 10.57 16.64 -19.11
CA ASP A 100 11.25 17.06 -20.32
C ASP A 100 11.35 15.95 -21.38
N LEU A 101 10.76 16.19 -22.55
CA LEU A 101 10.97 15.37 -23.75
C LEU A 101 12.11 15.92 -24.63
N ASP A 102 12.87 16.92 -24.14
CA ASP A 102 13.95 17.58 -24.88
C ASP A 102 15.37 17.21 -24.40
N ALA A 103 15.61 15.94 -24.03
CA ALA A 103 16.96 15.42 -23.73
C ALA A 103 17.36 14.21 -24.60
#